data_AF-A0A9D5PF29-F1
#
_entry.id   AF-A0A9D5PF29-F1
#
_cell.length_a   1.000
_cell.length_b   1.000
_cell.length_c   1.000
_cell.angle_alpha   90.00
_cell.angle_beta   90.00
_cell.angle_gamma   90.00
#
_symmetry.space_group_name_H-M   'P 1'
#
loop_
_entity.id
_entity.type
_entity.pdbx_description
1 polymer ?
#
loop_
_entity_poly.entity_id
_entity_poly.type
_entity_poly.pdbx_seq_one_letter_code
_entity_poly.pdbx_strand_id
1 'polypeptide(L)'
;MANGVATFYDGASAYNIPDNVRAWTGTVDYATGCVNMSEVTGGVIPAGTAVVLTSDETTITLVQSLSAASAIESDLKGTDTYTGGALTGVENIYVLRSGEFVWANSGTLPSGKAYLVYDASQAQAAATRLWLNFGGEELGIAAIESLAEKQSLYNLQGQKINVQQRGQILVRDGKKAIVR
;
A
#
# COMPACT_ATOMS: atom_id res chain seq x y z
N MET A 1 0.47 4.68 -17.56
CA MET A 1 1.25 5.91 -17.37
C MET A 1 1.99 5.74 -16.06
N ALA A 2 3.29 6.02 -15.99
CA ALA A 2 4.06 5.81 -14.76
C ALA A 2 3.91 7.05 -13.88
N ASN A 3 2.92 7.03 -12.99
CA ASN A 3 2.74 8.07 -11.99
C ASN A 3 3.95 8.02 -11.06
N GLY A 4 4.72 9.10 -10.97
CA GLY A 4 5.84 9.22 -10.05
C GLY A 4 5.34 9.11 -8.62
N VAL A 5 5.83 8.12 -7.87
CA VAL A 5 5.49 7.92 -6.45
C VAL A 5 6.74 8.22 -5.61
N ALA A 6 6.60 9.09 -4.62
CA ALA A 6 7.67 9.47 -3.70
C ALA A 6 7.17 9.51 -2.26
N THR A 7 8.08 9.57 -1.29
CA THR A 7 7.74 9.85 0.11
C THR A 7 8.32 11.16 0.59
N PHE A 8 7.60 11.80 1.50
CA PHE A 8 7.98 13.07 2.10
C PHE A 8 7.57 13.12 3.57
N TYR A 9 8.38 13.80 4.37
CA TYR A 9 8.09 14.10 5.77
C TYR A 9 8.92 15.30 6.22
N ASP A 10 8.34 16.14 7.08
CA ASP A 10 9.02 17.19 7.83
C ASP A 10 8.26 17.38 9.14
N GLY A 11 8.92 17.16 10.27
CA GLY A 11 8.33 17.28 11.61
C GLY A 11 8.07 18.71 12.06
N ALA A 12 8.70 19.70 11.43
CA ALA A 12 8.71 21.09 11.89
C ALA A 12 7.87 22.03 11.02
N SER A 13 7.78 21.76 9.72
CA SER A 13 7.18 22.69 8.75
C SER A 13 6.02 22.07 7.99
N ALA A 14 4.99 22.88 7.73
CA ALA A 14 3.90 22.52 6.82
C ALA A 14 4.24 22.92 5.38
N TYR A 15 3.62 22.28 4.39
CA TYR A 15 3.89 22.50 2.96
C TYR A 15 2.60 22.56 2.14
N ASN A 16 2.53 23.48 1.17
CA ASN A 16 1.41 23.51 0.23
C ASN A 16 1.51 22.34 -0.74
N ILE A 17 0.37 21.74 -1.06
CA ILE A 17 0.24 20.69 -2.08
C ILE A 17 0.06 21.40 -3.44
N PRO A 18 1.00 21.25 -4.39
CA PRO A 18 0.82 21.77 -5.74
C PRO A 18 -0.37 21.13 -6.47
N ASP A 19 -1.01 21.85 -7.38
CA ASP A 19 -2.21 21.37 -8.10
C ASP A 19 -1.99 20.06 -8.89
N ASN A 20 -0.75 19.78 -9.31
CA ASN A 20 -0.34 18.58 -10.05
C ASN A 20 0.18 17.45 -9.16
N VAL A 21 0.02 17.56 -7.83
CA VAL A 21 0.49 16.59 -6.85
C VAL A 21 -0.66 16.21 -5.94
N ARG A 22 -0.74 14.92 -5.62
CA ARG A 22 -1.64 14.44 -4.55
C ARG A 22 -0.79 13.88 -3.42
N ALA A 23 -1.15 14.23 -2.18
CA ALA A 23 -0.50 13.75 -0.98
C ALA A 23 -1.42 12.77 -0.24
N TRP A 24 -0.84 11.72 0.31
CA TRP A 24 -1.59 10.62 0.87
C TRP A 24 -1.00 10.17 2.20
N THR A 25 -1.83 10.05 3.23
CA THR A 25 -1.52 9.26 4.43
C THR A 25 -1.87 7.79 4.20
N GLY A 26 -1.45 6.88 5.08
CA GLY A 26 -1.64 5.45 4.88
C GLY A 26 -1.89 4.70 6.17
N THR A 27 -2.79 3.72 6.10
CA THR A 27 -3.06 2.76 7.17
C THR A 27 -2.80 1.35 6.66
N VAL A 28 -2.04 0.55 7.41
CA VAL A 28 -1.70 -0.81 7.03
C VAL A 28 -2.89 -1.74 7.25
N ASP A 29 -3.30 -2.43 6.20
CA ASP A 29 -4.21 -3.56 6.24
C ASP A 29 -3.40 -4.87 6.32
N TYR A 30 -3.26 -5.36 7.54
CA TYR A 30 -2.53 -6.60 7.85
C TYR A 30 -3.22 -7.87 7.33
N ALA A 31 -4.50 -7.80 6.94
CA ALA A 31 -5.22 -8.93 6.36
C ALA A 31 -4.94 -9.04 4.86
N THR A 32 -4.80 -7.92 4.16
CA THR A 32 -4.56 -7.91 2.71
C THR A 32 -3.09 -7.68 2.32
N GLY A 33 -2.25 -7.22 3.25
CA GLY A 33 -0.88 -6.80 2.92
C GLY A 33 -0.85 -5.51 2.09
N CYS A 34 -1.83 -4.63 2.27
CA CYS A 34 -1.92 -3.35 1.59
C CYS A 34 -1.74 -2.18 2.55
N VAL A 35 -1.40 -1.02 2.03
CA VAL A 35 -1.49 0.26 2.71
C VAL A 35 -2.66 1.00 2.09
N ASN A 36 -3.75 1.13 2.85
CA ASN A 36 -4.91 1.90 2.43
C ASN A 36 -4.58 3.39 2.52
N MET A 37 -4.51 4.03 1.36
CA MET A 37 -4.10 5.41 1.21
C MET A 37 -5.31 6.33 1.33
N SER A 38 -5.17 7.37 2.15
CA SER A 38 -6.18 8.41 2.33
C SER A 38 -5.62 9.74 1.85
N GLU A 39 -6.33 10.40 0.94
CA GLU A 39 -5.88 11.68 0.38
C GLU A 39 -5.88 12.77 1.45
N VAL A 40 -4.80 13.55 1.52
CA VAL A 40 -4.71 14.74 2.35
C VAL A 40 -5.52 15.85 1.68
N THR A 41 -6.70 16.12 2.24
CA THR A 41 -7.57 17.20 1.77
C THR A 41 -7.23 18.52 2.46
N GLY A 42 -7.39 19.65 1.76
CA GLY A 42 -7.15 20.99 2.31
C GLY A 42 -5.93 21.71 1.75
N GLY A 43 -5.23 21.11 0.77
CA GLY A 43 -4.16 21.76 0.01
C GLY A 43 -2.86 21.98 0.78
N VAL A 44 -2.73 21.44 1.99
CA VAL A 44 -1.54 21.57 2.84
C VAL A 44 -1.21 20.22 3.48
N ILE A 45 0.06 19.83 3.43
CA ILE A 45 0.64 18.75 4.24
C ILE A 45 1.01 19.36 5.59
N PRO A 46 0.36 18.97 6.71
CA PRO A 46 0.68 19.51 8.02
C PRO A 46 2.07 19.07 8.49
N ALA A 47 2.70 19.90 9.34
CA ALA A 47 3.94 19.52 10.03
C ALA A 47 3.75 18.21 10.82
N GLY A 48 4.75 17.34 10.81
CA GLY A 48 4.68 16.04 11.49
C GLY A 48 3.84 14.99 10.76
N THR A 49 3.36 15.26 9.55
CA THR A 49 2.58 14.29 8.76
C THR A 49 3.46 13.64 7.70
N ALA A 50 3.68 12.32 7.82
CA ALA A 50 4.39 11.53 6.83
C ALA A 50 3.44 11.14 5.69
N VAL A 51 3.85 11.38 4.44
CA VAL A 51 2.99 11.19 3.27
C VAL A 51 3.70 10.47 2.11
N VAL A 52 2.90 9.82 1.29
CA VAL A 52 3.24 9.43 -0.08
C VAL A 52 2.75 10.52 -1.02
N LEU A 53 3.58 10.92 -1.98
CA LEU A 53 3.25 11.89 -3.02
C LEU A 53 3.10 11.17 -4.35
N THR A 54 2.07 11.51 -5.10
CA THR A 54 1.86 11.03 -6.47
C THR A 54 1.77 12.22 -7.42
N SER A 55 2.48 12.16 -8.55
CA SER A 55 2.42 13.17 -9.60
C SER A 55 2.72 12.53 -10.96
N ASP A 56 2.32 13.18 -12.05
CA ASP A 56 2.73 12.79 -13.40
C ASP A 56 4.15 13.29 -13.73
N GLU A 57 4.73 14.15 -12.87
CA GLU A 57 6.07 14.69 -13.02
C GLU A 57 7.13 13.84 -12.32
N THR A 58 8.35 13.86 -12.85
CA THR A 58 9.52 13.18 -12.25
C THR A 58 10.13 13.94 -11.08
N THR A 59 9.72 15.18 -10.86
CA THR A 59 10.27 16.05 -9.81
C THR A 59 9.15 16.84 -9.18
N ILE A 60 9.06 16.77 -7.86
CA ILE A 60 8.05 17.47 -7.07
C ILE A 60 8.77 18.55 -6.27
N THR A 61 8.31 19.80 -6.40
CA THR A 61 8.79 20.92 -5.58
C THR A 61 7.70 21.30 -4.59
N LEU A 62 8.01 21.26 -3.30
CA LEU A 62 7.11 21.69 -2.24
C LEU A 62 7.54 23.06 -1.71
N VAL A 63 6.55 23.92 -1.44
CA VAL A 63 6.76 25.24 -0.85
C VAL A 63 6.19 25.23 0.56
N GLN A 64 6.96 25.73 1.53
CA GLN A 64 6.49 25.84 2.91
C GLN A 64 5.21 26.66 2.98
N SER A 65 4.25 26.16 3.74
CA SER A 65 3.00 26.84 4.03
C SER A 65 3.14 27.66 5.31
N LEU A 66 2.55 28.85 5.31
CA LEU A 66 2.34 29.63 6.54
C LEU A 66 1.06 29.20 7.28
N SER A 67 0.25 28.34 6.66
CA SER A 67 -1.00 27.85 7.22
C SER A 67 -0.70 26.76 8.26
N ALA A 68 -1.26 26.92 9.45
CA ALA A 68 -1.23 25.88 10.46
C ALA A 68 -2.35 24.87 10.20
N ALA A 69 -2.01 23.59 10.22
CA ALA A 69 -2.95 22.48 10.19
C ALA A 69 -2.51 21.44 11.24
N SER A 70 -3.46 20.73 11.81
CA SER A 70 -3.18 19.63 12.74
C SER A 70 -2.57 18.44 12.00
N ALA A 71 -1.61 17.76 12.63
CA ALA A 71 -1.06 16.53 12.09
C ALA A 71 -2.17 15.49 11.86
N ILE A 72 -2.04 14.73 10.77
CA ILE A 72 -3.00 13.70 10.39
C ILE A 72 -2.46 12.35 10.87
N GLU A 73 -3.30 11.61 11.60
CA GLU A 73 -2.96 10.27 12.06
C GLU A 73 -2.72 9.31 10.87
N SER A 74 -1.66 8.54 10.96
CA SER A 74 -1.15 7.69 9.88
C SER A 74 -0.20 6.63 10.44
N ASP A 75 -0.18 5.46 9.82
CA ASP A 75 0.81 4.42 10.12
C ASP A 75 2.17 4.78 9.50
N LEU A 76 2.18 5.64 8.47
CA LEU A 76 3.41 6.20 7.92
C LEU A 76 4.18 6.95 9.01
N LYS A 77 5.46 6.62 9.14
CA LYS A 77 6.39 7.29 10.03
C LYS A 77 7.37 8.13 9.23
N GLY A 78 7.79 9.21 9.83
CA GLY A 78 8.73 10.16 9.26
C GLY A 78 10.13 10.02 9.83
N THR A 79 11.13 10.45 9.07
CA THR A 79 12.49 10.61 9.59
C THR A 79 12.96 12.06 9.47
N ASP A 80 13.07 12.75 10.61
CA ASP A 80 13.56 14.13 10.69
C ASP A 80 15.08 14.20 10.57
N THR A 81 15.78 13.20 11.11
CA THR A 81 17.24 13.14 11.12
C THR A 81 17.73 11.96 10.29
N TYR A 82 18.84 12.15 9.57
CA TYR A 82 19.50 11.04 8.91
C TYR A 82 19.91 10.01 9.97
N THR A 83 19.28 8.83 9.98
CA THR A 83 19.74 7.73 10.81
C THR A 83 20.91 7.08 10.10
N GLY A 84 22.09 7.67 10.30
CA GLY A 84 23.38 7.12 9.90
C GLY A 84 23.72 5.91 10.76
N GLY A 85 23.17 4.77 10.40
CA GLY A 85 23.41 3.49 11.05
C GLY A 85 22.62 2.41 10.33
N ALA A 86 23.15 1.18 10.29
CA ALA A 86 22.39 0.06 9.78
C ALA A 86 21.08 -0.05 10.57
N LEU A 87 19.97 -0.38 9.91
CA LEU A 87 18.70 -0.76 10.54
C LEU A 87 18.86 -2.09 11.30
N THR A 88 19.77 -2.15 12.27
CA THR A 88 20.05 -3.32 13.10
C THR A 88 19.15 -3.30 14.32
N GLY A 89 18.29 -4.31 14.46
CA GLY A 89 17.37 -4.46 15.59
C GLY A 89 16.01 -3.79 15.44
N VAL A 90 15.73 -3.13 14.29
CA VAL A 90 14.37 -2.71 13.96
C VAL A 90 13.77 -3.75 13.04
N GLU A 91 13.16 -4.76 13.65
CA GLU A 91 12.40 -5.76 12.92
C GLU A 91 11.26 -5.03 12.18
N ASN A 92 11.19 -5.22 10.85
CA ASN A 92 10.07 -4.83 9.99
C ASN A 92 9.96 -3.35 9.55
N ILE A 93 11.06 -2.66 9.20
CA ILE A 93 10.97 -1.38 8.47
C ILE A 93 10.67 -1.63 6.99
N TYR A 94 9.70 -0.90 6.43
CA TYR A 94 9.39 -0.92 5.00
C TYR A 94 9.57 0.46 4.40
N VAL A 95 10.25 0.51 3.24
CA VAL A 95 10.57 1.75 2.52
C VAL A 95 9.97 1.71 1.12
N LEU A 96 9.59 2.87 0.59
CA LEU A 96 9.04 2.94 -0.76
C LEU A 96 10.12 2.61 -1.80
N ARG A 97 9.87 1.61 -2.65
CA ARG A 97 10.67 1.26 -3.82
C ARG A 97 9.74 0.86 -4.96
N SER A 98 9.89 1.51 -6.11
CA SER A 98 9.12 1.18 -7.32
C SER A 98 7.59 1.14 -7.12
N GLY A 99 7.05 2.05 -6.31
CA GLY A 99 5.60 2.17 -6.09
C GLY A 99 5.03 1.29 -4.97
N GLU A 100 5.87 0.59 -4.22
CA GLU A 100 5.42 -0.28 -3.11
C GLU A 100 6.32 -0.10 -1.89
N PHE A 101 5.80 -0.42 -0.71
CA PHE A 101 6.60 -0.49 0.50
C PHE A 101 7.26 -1.87 0.59
N VAL A 102 8.59 -1.91 0.58
CA VAL A 102 9.37 -3.16 0.60
C VAL A 102 10.18 -3.23 1.89
N TRP A 103 10.25 -4.41 2.49
CA TRP A 103 11.06 -4.64 3.69
C TRP A 103 12.53 -4.25 3.44
N ALA A 104 13.06 -3.39 4.30
CA ALA A 104 14.45 -2.99 4.31
C ALA A 104 15.20 -3.77 5.40
N ASN A 105 16.00 -4.76 4.99
CA ASN A 105 16.79 -5.59 5.90
C ASN A 105 18.16 -4.97 6.30
N SER A 106 18.52 -3.84 5.69
CA SER A 106 19.78 -3.13 5.90
C SER A 106 19.73 -1.75 5.23
N GLY A 107 20.65 -0.86 5.61
CA GLY A 107 20.78 0.48 5.03
C GLY A 107 20.53 1.60 6.03
N THR A 108 20.39 2.82 5.51
CA THR A 108 20.09 4.04 6.27
C THR A 108 18.81 4.68 5.75
N LEU A 109 18.07 5.37 6.61
CA LEU A 109 16.91 6.17 6.21
C LEU A 109 17.36 7.63 5.99
N PRO A 110 17.28 8.14 4.76
CA PRO A 110 17.52 9.56 4.49
C PRO A 110 16.52 10.43 5.24
N SER A 111 16.96 11.55 5.81
CA SER A 111 16.06 12.57 6.35
C SER A 111 15.05 13.04 5.29
N GLY A 112 13.86 13.42 5.74
CA GLY A 112 12.80 13.94 4.88
C GLY A 112 12.06 12.86 4.07
N LYS A 113 12.02 11.63 4.59
CA LYS A 113 11.36 10.47 3.96
C LYS A 113 10.32 9.86 4.89
N ALA A 114 9.32 9.22 4.29
CA ALA A 114 8.36 8.39 5.01
C ALA A 114 8.69 6.89 4.85
N TYR A 115 8.39 6.12 5.90
CA TYR A 115 8.56 4.66 5.97
C TYR A 115 7.43 4.06 6.82
N LEU A 116 7.37 2.73 6.89
CA LEU A 116 6.46 2.00 7.76
C LEU A 116 7.24 1.14 8.75
N VAL A 117 6.68 0.95 9.94
CA VAL A 117 7.05 -0.13 10.86
C VAL A 117 5.91 -1.13 10.81
N TYR A 118 6.16 -2.32 10.30
CA TYR A 118 5.13 -3.34 10.10
C TYR A 118 5.09 -4.30 11.29
N ASP A 119 3.96 -4.38 11.98
CA ASP A 119 3.80 -5.36 13.06
C ASP A 119 3.42 -6.73 12.50
N ALA A 120 4.43 -7.60 12.31
CA ALA A 120 4.23 -8.95 11.81
C ALA A 120 3.33 -9.81 12.71
N SER A 121 3.12 -9.44 13.99
CA SER A 121 2.22 -10.18 14.89
C SER A 121 0.73 -10.00 14.55
N GLN A 122 0.39 -8.93 13.84
CA GLN A 122 -0.99 -8.64 13.39
C GLN A 122 -1.31 -9.29 12.04
N ALA A 123 -0.30 -9.77 11.32
CA ALA A 123 -0.44 -10.25 9.96
C ALA A 123 -0.96 -11.69 9.88
N GLN A 124 -1.82 -11.97 8.91
CA GLN A 124 -2.24 -13.34 8.59
C GLN A 124 -1.11 -14.16 7.93
N ALA A 125 -0.15 -13.47 7.30
CA ALA A 125 1.06 -14.04 6.72
C ALA A 125 2.20 -13.01 6.69
N ALA A 126 3.45 -13.48 6.69
CA ALA A 126 4.60 -12.60 6.51
C ALA A 126 4.57 -11.97 5.10
N ALA A 127 4.55 -10.63 5.03
CA ALA A 127 4.55 -9.89 3.77
C ALA A 127 5.93 -9.28 3.53
N THR A 128 6.61 -9.56 2.42
CA THR A 128 7.89 -8.90 2.09
C THR A 128 7.70 -7.54 1.42
N ARG A 129 6.47 -7.27 0.96
CA ARG A 129 6.05 -6.09 0.20
C ARG A 129 4.64 -5.72 0.63
N LEU A 130 4.31 -4.43 0.60
CA LEU A 130 2.97 -3.91 0.84
C LEU A 130 2.57 -3.01 -0.34
N TRP A 131 1.40 -3.29 -0.91
CA TRP A 131 0.86 -2.54 -2.04
C TRP A 131 0.17 -1.26 -1.58
N LEU A 132 0.23 -0.21 -2.39
CA LEU A 132 -0.50 1.03 -2.14
C LEU A 132 -1.91 0.93 -2.72
N ASN A 133 -2.93 1.10 -1.88
CA ASN A 133 -4.33 1.12 -2.31
C ASN A 133 -4.89 2.54 -2.22
N PHE A 134 -5.06 3.20 -3.37
CA PHE A 134 -5.57 4.58 -3.45
C PHE A 134 -7.11 4.68 -3.51
N GLY A 135 -7.83 3.62 -3.15
CA GLY A 135 -9.28 3.71 -2.90
C GLY A 135 -10.17 3.84 -4.14
N GLY A 136 -9.66 3.52 -5.34
CA GLY A 136 -10.50 3.38 -6.52
C GLY A 136 -10.04 4.10 -7.78
N GLU A 137 -8.75 4.07 -8.10
CA GLU A 137 -8.28 3.85 -9.47
C GLU A 137 -7.04 2.98 -9.36
N GLU A 138 -7.08 1.86 -10.08
CA GLU A 138 -6.08 0.82 -10.09
C GLU A 138 -4.76 1.35 -10.67
N LEU A 139 -3.90 1.93 -9.83
CA LEU A 139 -2.51 2.18 -10.20
C LEU A 139 -1.72 0.87 -10.10
N GLY A 140 -1.96 0.00 -11.08
CA GLY A 140 -0.98 -0.95 -11.59
C GLY A 140 -0.48 -2.00 -10.61
N ILE A 141 -1.36 -2.90 -10.19
CA ILE A 141 -1.29 -4.36 -10.31
C ILE A 141 -2.50 -4.84 -9.53
N ALA A 142 -3.53 -5.23 -10.28
CA ALA A 142 -4.70 -5.90 -9.77
C ALA A 142 -4.29 -6.93 -8.70
N ALA A 143 -5.05 -6.96 -7.62
CA ALA A 143 -5.13 -8.10 -6.72
C ALA A 143 -5.46 -9.37 -7.52
N ILE A 144 -4.44 -10.05 -8.07
CA ILE A 144 -4.57 -11.37 -8.68
C ILE A 144 -3.88 -12.38 -7.78
N GLU A 145 -4.24 -12.44 -6.49
CA GLU A 145 -4.06 -13.66 -5.69
C GLU A 145 -5.22 -13.99 -4.74
N SER A 146 -6.39 -13.31 -4.82
CA SER A 146 -7.58 -13.74 -4.06
C SER A 146 -8.87 -13.87 -4.86
N LEU A 147 -8.88 -13.50 -6.14
CA LEU A 147 -9.82 -14.09 -7.10
C LEU A 147 -9.25 -15.43 -7.58
N ALA A 148 -9.11 -16.38 -6.65
CA ALA A 148 -9.46 -17.74 -7.00
C ALA A 148 -10.92 -17.67 -7.42
N GLU A 149 -11.10 -17.44 -8.72
CA GLU A 149 -12.35 -17.37 -9.44
C GLU A 149 -13.31 -18.32 -8.74
N LYS A 150 -14.40 -17.78 -8.19
CA LYS A 150 -15.45 -18.57 -7.54
C LYS A 150 -16.16 -19.31 -8.67
N GLN A 151 -15.45 -20.27 -9.26
CA GLN A 151 -15.84 -20.97 -10.47
C GLN A 151 -17.15 -21.67 -10.16
N SER A 152 -18.19 -21.27 -10.87
CA SER A 152 -19.51 -21.87 -10.69
C SER A 152 -19.41 -23.32 -11.16
N LEU A 153 -19.66 -24.26 -10.25
CA LEU A 153 -19.67 -25.68 -10.54
C LEU A 153 -21.04 -26.06 -11.07
N TYR A 154 -21.10 -26.89 -12.11
CA TYR A 154 -22.35 -27.41 -12.65
C TYR A 154 -22.36 -28.95 -12.67
N ASN A 155 -23.53 -29.55 -12.47
CA ASN A 155 -23.72 -30.97 -12.78
C ASN A 155 -23.85 -31.18 -14.31
N LEU A 156 -23.92 -32.44 -14.73
CA LEU A 156 -24.06 -32.80 -16.15
C LEU A 156 -25.38 -32.32 -16.78
N GLN A 157 -26.37 -31.96 -15.96
CA GLN A 157 -27.66 -31.41 -16.35
C GLN A 157 -27.67 -29.87 -16.39
N GLY A 158 -26.52 -29.21 -16.16
CA GLY A 158 -26.38 -27.76 -16.23
C GLY A 158 -26.91 -27.00 -15.00
N GLN A 159 -27.18 -27.69 -13.90
CA GLN A 159 -27.61 -27.05 -12.64
C GLN A 159 -26.38 -26.66 -11.81
N LYS A 160 -26.40 -25.46 -11.23
CA LYS A 160 -25.33 -24.95 -10.37
C LYS A 160 -25.28 -25.72 -9.05
N ILE A 161 -24.09 -26.12 -8.65
CA ILE A 161 -23.82 -26.84 -7.40
C ILE A 161 -22.94 -25.99 -6.49
N ASN A 162 -23.31 -25.91 -5.22
CA ASN A 162 -22.63 -25.07 -4.22
C ASN A 162 -21.61 -25.85 -3.36
N VAL A 163 -21.66 -27.19 -3.36
CA VAL A 163 -20.82 -28.07 -2.52
C VAL A 163 -20.33 -29.26 -3.34
N GLN A 164 -19.03 -29.53 -3.34
CA GLN A 164 -18.43 -30.70 -3.99
C GLN A 164 -18.54 -31.94 -3.08
N GLN A 165 -18.88 -33.10 -3.64
CA GLN A 165 -18.79 -34.39 -2.95
C GLN A 165 -17.83 -35.31 -3.72
N ARG A 166 -17.01 -36.08 -2.99
CA ARG A 166 -16.06 -37.04 -3.58
C ARG A 166 -16.80 -38.06 -4.46
N GLY A 167 -16.24 -38.34 -5.63
CA GLY A 167 -16.80 -39.27 -6.62
C GLY A 167 -17.77 -38.67 -7.63
N GLN A 168 -18.15 -37.39 -7.51
CA GLN A 168 -19.03 -36.73 -8.47
C GLN A 168 -18.27 -36.21 -9.71
N ILE A 169 -18.92 -36.29 -10.88
CA ILE A 169 -18.46 -35.65 -12.12
C ILE A 169 -19.12 -34.27 -12.21
N LEU A 170 -18.30 -33.22 -12.29
CA LEU A 170 -18.73 -31.84 -12.41
C LEU A 170 -18.19 -31.22 -13.69
N VAL A 171 -18.88 -30.18 -14.18
CA VAL A 171 -18.41 -29.32 -15.26
C VAL A 171 -17.81 -28.05 -14.66
N ARG A 172 -16.57 -27.76 -15.05
CA ARG A 172 -15.80 -26.57 -14.70
C ARG A 172 -15.19 -26.02 -16.00
N ASP A 173 -15.44 -24.75 -16.31
CA ASP A 173 -14.97 -24.08 -17.53
C ASP A 173 -15.26 -24.86 -18.83
N GLY A 174 -16.45 -25.45 -18.91
CA GLY A 174 -16.88 -26.27 -20.05
C GLY A 174 -16.21 -27.64 -20.17
N LYS A 175 -15.34 -28.02 -19.22
CA LYS A 175 -14.65 -29.32 -19.18
C LYS A 175 -15.17 -30.20 -18.04
N LYS A 176 -15.28 -31.50 -18.31
CA LYS A 176 -15.69 -32.50 -17.30
C LYS A 176 -14.50 -32.81 -16.37
N ALA A 177 -14.71 -32.75 -15.06
CA ALA A 177 -13.74 -33.09 -14.04
C ALA A 177 -14.36 -34.03 -12.98
N ILE A 178 -13.56 -34.94 -12.44
CA ILE A 178 -13.99 -35.85 -11.36
C ILE A 178 -13.45 -35.30 -10.04
N VAL A 179 -14.32 -35.14 -9.05
CA VAL A 179 -13.92 -34.80 -7.68
C VAL A 179 -13.32 -36.04 -7.02
N ARG A 180 -12.01 -36.03 -6.74
CA ARG A 180 -11.31 -37.13 -6.04
C ARG A 180 -11.31 -36.94 -4.53
#